data_AF-A0A9X6AFR8-F1
#
_entry.id   AF-A0A9X6AFR8-F1
#
_cell.length_a   1.000
_cell.length_b   1.000
_cell.length_c   1.000
_cell.angle_alpha   90.00
_cell.angle_beta   90.00
_cell.angle_gamma   90.00
#
_symmetry.space_group_name_H-M   'P 1'
#
loop_
_entity.id
_entity.type
_entity.pdbx_description
1 polymer ?
#
loop_
_entity_poly.entity_id
_entity_poly.type
_entity_poly.pdbx_seq_one_letter_code
_entity_poly.pdbx_strand_id
1 'polypeptide(L)'
;GVGSNVSTSVSGRIQGGSSTHKLVLYARVLLAGGVMAFACWGWWRRRDHKYRERSLIVLTFVPFLGFGMQSYGGEMALRVFMFALPGAALLAGLALFPRTGVTAKEREKDRVSLAPLAALMAGLLLMGGFLVARWGNESFERIRPGEVTAMNYVYAHDKPTVRLLWLSNDTVNNVTPAMPWGTRDMEKVQYVPTLAPSDPVLVSGLVKSLKDAGPNSYLMINRSQVVYLQMDVGYSATWESRLVRNLDDRQDLTKVLVNDDVTMYALRKQPAGKVPEPAPGPIGPLVTWTPWSVVGALAAVALIIMLAVREVVRVAVRPSVRQ
;
A
#
# COMPACT_ATOMS: atom_id res chain seq x y z
N GLY A 1 20.75 -0.91 1.80
CA GLY A 1 19.64 -1.32 2.67
C GLY A 1 18.81 -0.12 3.09
N VAL A 2 19.15 0.52 4.21
CA VAL A 2 18.33 1.57 4.84
C VAL A 2 18.10 2.81 3.95
N GLY A 3 19.15 3.34 3.32
CA GLY A 3 19.03 4.53 2.45
C GLY A 3 18.17 4.32 1.19
N SER A 4 18.21 3.12 0.61
CA SER A 4 17.34 2.74 -0.52
C SER A 4 15.89 2.52 -0.06
N ASN A 5 15.68 1.88 1.10
CA ASN A 5 14.32 1.70 1.63
C ASN A 5 13.67 3.06 2.00
N VAL A 6 14.44 4.01 2.54
CA VAL A 6 13.94 5.35 2.89
C VAL A 6 13.72 6.21 1.64
N SER A 7 14.65 6.17 0.66
CA SER A 7 14.50 6.95 -0.58
C SER A 7 13.34 6.45 -1.44
N THR A 8 13.12 5.14 -1.56
CA THR A 8 11.99 4.57 -2.29
C THR A 8 10.66 4.75 -1.54
N SER A 9 10.67 4.77 -0.20
CA SER A 9 9.43 4.97 0.59
C SER A 9 8.94 6.41 0.62
N VAL A 10 9.86 7.39 0.66
CA VAL A 10 9.51 8.80 0.89
C VAL A 10 9.86 9.66 -0.32
N SER A 11 11.09 9.57 -0.84
CA SER A 11 11.56 10.49 -1.91
C SER A 11 10.99 10.17 -3.29
N GLY A 12 10.89 8.88 -3.66
CA GLY A 12 10.39 8.45 -4.97
C GLY A 12 8.91 8.76 -5.22
N ARG A 13 8.12 8.93 -4.15
CA ARG A 13 6.69 9.27 -4.22
C ARG A 13 6.41 10.78 -4.19
N ILE A 14 7.37 11.60 -3.72
CA ILE A 14 7.21 13.07 -3.58
C ILE A 14 7.49 13.83 -4.88
N GLN A 15 8.20 13.23 -5.85
CA GLN A 15 8.71 13.93 -7.04
C GLN A 15 7.70 14.12 -8.19
N GLY A 16 6.55 13.45 -8.17
CA GLY A 16 5.48 13.62 -9.17
C GLY A 16 4.15 14.01 -8.55
N GLY A 17 3.31 14.75 -9.29
CA GLY A 17 1.90 14.93 -8.96
C GLY A 17 1.46 16.33 -8.51
N SER A 18 0.15 16.52 -8.55
CA SER A 18 -0.56 17.74 -8.18
C SER A 18 -0.37 18.10 -6.69
N SER A 19 -0.61 19.36 -6.32
CA SER A 19 -0.43 19.85 -4.93
C SER A 19 -1.24 19.07 -3.90
N THR A 20 -2.38 18.51 -4.28
CA THR A 20 -3.23 17.66 -3.43
C THR A 20 -2.60 16.29 -3.17
N HIS A 21 -1.98 15.65 -4.17
CA HIS A 21 -1.27 14.38 -3.98
C HIS A 21 -0.09 14.52 -3.00
N LYS A 22 0.69 15.61 -3.15
CA LYS A 22 1.79 15.92 -2.22
C LYS A 22 1.29 16.15 -0.80
N LEU A 23 0.16 16.84 -0.62
CA LEU A 23 -0.44 17.07 0.69
C LEU A 23 -0.83 15.74 1.38
N VAL A 24 -1.44 14.81 0.65
CA VAL A 24 -1.80 13.48 1.17
C VAL A 24 -0.54 12.71 1.59
N LEU A 25 0.51 12.76 0.79
CA LEU A 25 1.76 12.06 1.08
C LEU A 25 2.49 12.66 2.29
N TYR A 26 2.59 13.98 2.37
CA TYR A 26 3.15 14.65 3.55
C TYR A 26 2.32 14.40 4.80
N ALA A 27 0.98 14.42 4.70
CA ALA A 27 0.11 14.09 5.82
C ALA A 27 0.38 12.67 6.35
N ARG A 28 0.54 11.68 5.46
CA ARG A 28 0.88 10.30 5.85
C ARG A 28 2.23 10.23 6.60
N VAL A 29 3.26 10.89 6.08
CA VAL A 29 4.59 10.89 6.70
C VAL A 29 4.58 11.63 8.04
N LEU A 30 3.90 12.78 8.12
CA LEU A 30 3.78 13.56 9.35
C LEU A 30 2.98 12.83 10.43
N LEU A 31 1.88 12.15 10.06
CA LEU A 31 1.10 11.36 11.01
C LEU A 31 1.93 10.18 11.55
N ALA A 32 2.58 9.43 10.66
CA ALA A 32 3.39 8.29 11.06
C ALA A 32 4.59 8.71 11.93
N GLY A 33 5.33 9.73 11.50
CA GLY A 33 6.45 10.30 12.25
C GLY A 33 6.01 10.92 13.57
N GLY A 34 4.87 11.61 13.59
CA GLY A 34 4.29 12.24 14.76
C GLY A 34 3.90 11.24 15.84
N VAL A 35 3.25 10.13 15.47
CA VAL A 35 2.91 9.03 16.40
C VAL A 35 4.17 8.43 17.01
N MET A 36 5.21 8.18 16.19
CA MET A 36 6.47 7.63 16.68
C MET A 36 7.21 8.61 17.60
N ALA A 37 7.24 9.91 17.26
CA ALA A 37 7.81 10.94 18.11
C ALA A 37 7.08 11.05 19.45
N PHE A 38 5.75 11.00 19.44
CA PHE A 38 4.92 10.96 20.66
C PHE A 38 5.19 9.72 21.51
N ALA A 39 5.38 8.56 20.88
CA ALA A 39 5.75 7.33 21.58
C ALA A 39 7.12 7.45 22.27
N CYS A 40 8.13 8.00 21.58
CA CYS A 40 9.45 8.28 22.16
C CYS A 40 9.36 9.29 23.32
N TRP A 41 8.55 10.33 23.17
CA TRP A 41 8.30 11.32 24.22
C TRP A 41 7.62 10.69 25.45
N GLY A 42 6.63 9.82 25.23
CA GLY A 42 5.97 9.09 26.31
C GLY A 42 6.91 8.17 27.07
N TRP A 43 7.79 7.48 26.36
CA TRP A 43 8.85 6.70 26.98
C TRP A 43 9.79 7.56 27.84
N TRP A 44 10.27 8.69 27.30
CA TRP A 44 11.15 9.62 28.02
C TRP A 44 10.48 10.13 29.31
N ARG A 45 9.26 10.67 29.18
CA ARG A 45 8.50 11.22 30.31
C ARG A 45 8.25 10.19 31.41
N ARG A 46 8.02 8.93 31.04
CA ARG A 46 7.80 7.86 32.02
C ARG A 46 9.10 7.40 32.71
N ARG A 47 10.23 7.49 32.01
CA ARG A 47 11.56 7.25 32.57
C ARG A 47 11.92 8.30 33.62
N ASP A 48 11.58 9.56 33.39
CA ASP A 48 11.75 10.64 34.36
C ASP A 48 10.92 10.41 35.64
N HIS A 49 9.78 9.73 35.50
CA HIS A 49 8.94 9.27 36.62
C HIS A 49 9.34 7.90 37.20
N LYS A 50 10.52 7.37 36.84
CA LYS A 50 11.12 6.11 37.36
C LYS A 50 10.36 4.81 37.04
N TYR A 51 9.38 4.82 36.15
CA TYR A 51 8.71 3.59 35.71
C TYR A 51 9.60 2.82 34.70
N ARG A 52 9.74 1.50 34.89
CA ARG A 52 10.50 0.62 33.99
C ARG A 52 9.57 -0.31 33.22
N GLU A 53 9.14 0.14 32.05
CA GLU A 53 8.38 -0.70 31.13
C GLU A 53 9.24 -1.17 29.97
N ARG A 54 9.71 -2.41 30.07
CA ARG A 54 10.53 -3.03 29.02
C ARG A 54 9.67 -3.59 27.89
N SER A 55 8.47 -4.09 28.21
CA SER A 55 7.58 -4.77 27.27
C SER A 55 7.11 -3.88 26.13
N LEU A 56 6.73 -2.62 26.43
CA LEU A 56 6.22 -1.69 25.41
C LEU A 56 7.31 -1.19 24.46
N ILE A 57 8.54 -1.03 24.96
CA ILE A 57 9.71 -0.67 24.13
C ILE A 57 9.99 -1.81 23.15
N VAL A 58 10.04 -3.04 23.66
CA VAL A 58 10.24 -4.23 22.83
C VAL A 58 9.14 -4.32 21.78
N LEU A 59 7.87 -4.16 22.16
CA LEU A 59 6.74 -4.20 21.22
C LEU A 59 6.83 -3.13 20.12
N THR A 60 7.29 -1.91 20.46
CA THR A 60 7.36 -0.79 19.51
C THR A 60 8.58 -0.88 18.59
N PHE A 61 9.74 -1.29 19.12
CA PHE A 61 11.01 -1.20 18.41
C PHE A 61 11.48 -2.52 17.78
N VAL A 62 11.03 -3.69 18.26
CA VAL A 62 11.39 -4.97 17.63
C VAL A 62 11.03 -5.04 16.14
N PRO A 63 9.87 -4.53 15.69
CA PRO A 63 9.56 -4.50 14.25
C PRO A 63 10.64 -3.81 13.41
N PHE A 64 11.32 -2.78 13.94
CA PHE A 64 12.37 -2.06 13.22
C PHE A 64 13.63 -2.90 12.94
N LEU A 65 13.86 -3.98 13.69
CA LEU A 65 14.93 -4.94 13.36
C LEU A 65 14.71 -5.59 11.99
N GLY A 66 13.45 -5.66 11.53
CA GLY A 66 13.10 -6.13 10.18
C GLY A 66 13.76 -5.34 9.05
N PHE A 67 14.06 -4.05 9.25
CA PHE A 67 14.80 -3.24 8.27
C PHE A 67 16.22 -3.74 8.01
N GLY A 68 16.85 -4.37 8.99
CA GLY A 68 18.18 -4.96 8.86
C GLY A 68 18.16 -6.36 8.25
N MET A 69 17.03 -7.05 8.31
CA MET A 69 16.90 -8.46 7.95
C MET A 69 16.42 -8.66 6.51
N GLN A 70 15.58 -7.77 5.97
CA GLN A 70 15.00 -7.95 4.64
C GLN A 70 14.93 -6.65 3.84
N SER A 71 15.58 -6.63 2.67
CA SER A 71 15.45 -5.55 1.69
C SER A 71 14.19 -5.78 0.85
N TYR A 72 13.03 -5.59 1.48
CA TYR A 72 11.72 -5.71 0.85
C TYR A 72 11.15 -4.30 0.56
N GLY A 73 11.96 -3.48 -0.14
CA GLY A 73 11.64 -2.13 -0.59
C GLY A 73 10.91 -1.24 0.43
N GLY A 74 10.00 -0.39 -0.07
CA GLY A 74 9.15 0.45 0.78
C GLY A 74 8.01 -0.30 1.47
N GLU A 75 7.70 -1.54 1.07
CA GLU A 75 6.68 -2.36 1.73
C GLU A 75 7.11 -2.79 3.14
N MET A 76 8.42 -2.99 3.37
CA MET A 76 8.94 -3.24 4.72
C MET A 76 8.62 -2.09 5.67
N ALA A 77 8.74 -0.84 5.23
CA ALA A 77 8.45 0.32 6.08
C ALA A 77 6.99 0.35 6.54
N LEU A 78 6.06 -0.01 5.65
CA LEU A 78 4.64 -0.08 5.97
C LEU A 78 4.33 -1.20 6.96
N ARG A 79 4.94 -2.39 6.79
CA ARG A 79 4.79 -3.51 7.72
C ARG A 79 5.37 -3.20 9.09
N VAL A 80 6.58 -2.65 9.15
CA VAL A 80 7.23 -2.27 10.40
C VAL A 80 6.38 -1.27 11.16
N PHE A 81 5.85 -0.25 10.48
CA PHE A 81 4.95 0.72 11.10
C PHE A 81 3.66 0.05 11.60
N MET A 82 3.04 -0.83 10.82
CA MET A 82 1.84 -1.58 11.22
C MET A 82 2.07 -2.40 12.51
N PHE A 83 3.22 -3.07 12.63
CA PHE A 83 3.55 -3.87 13.82
C PHE A 83 3.99 -3.02 15.02
N ALA A 84 4.60 -1.85 14.80
CA ALA A 84 5.02 -0.94 15.85
C ALA A 84 3.85 -0.11 16.44
N LEU A 85 2.81 0.13 15.64
CA LEU A 85 1.66 0.99 15.96
C LEU A 85 1.00 0.68 17.31
N PRO A 86 0.69 -0.58 17.68
CA PRO A 86 0.05 -0.88 18.97
C PRO A 86 0.90 -0.44 20.17
N GLY A 87 2.22 -0.70 20.13
CA GLY A 87 3.14 -0.27 21.17
C GLY A 87 3.32 1.25 21.19
N ALA A 88 3.43 1.86 20.01
CA ALA A 88 3.56 3.30 19.85
C ALA A 88 2.33 4.07 20.37
N ALA A 89 1.11 3.59 20.07
CA ALA A 89 -0.13 4.19 20.53
C ALA A 89 -0.26 4.17 22.06
N LEU A 90 0.12 3.06 22.70
CA LEU A 90 0.15 2.95 24.16
C LEU A 90 1.16 3.92 24.78
N LEU A 91 2.40 3.96 24.24
CA LEU A 91 3.42 4.91 24.70
C LEU A 91 3.01 6.36 24.48
N ALA A 92 2.35 6.69 23.35
CA ALA A 92 1.81 8.01 23.08
C ALA A 92 0.70 8.39 24.08
N GLY A 93 -0.19 7.46 24.43
CA GLY A 93 -1.19 7.67 25.49
C GLY A 93 -0.53 7.93 26.86
N LEU A 94 0.51 7.16 27.19
CA LEU A 94 1.31 7.35 28.41
C LEU A 94 2.10 8.66 28.40
N ALA A 95 2.37 9.24 27.23
CA ALA A 95 2.94 10.57 27.12
C ALA A 95 2.00 11.65 27.67
N LEU A 96 0.69 11.47 27.47
CA LEU A 96 -0.35 12.37 27.95
C LEU A 96 -0.73 12.07 29.41
N PHE A 97 -0.79 10.78 29.76
CA PHE A 97 -1.09 10.28 31.10
C PHE A 97 0.11 9.53 31.70
N PRO A 98 1.16 10.25 32.14
CA PRO A 98 2.41 9.63 32.58
C PRO A 98 2.33 8.97 33.97
N ARG A 99 1.26 9.21 34.73
CA ARG A 99 1.09 8.76 36.11
C ARG A 99 0.00 7.70 36.19
N THR A 100 0.20 6.71 37.05
CA THR A 100 -0.75 5.62 37.28
C THR A 100 -1.83 5.99 38.31
N GLY A 101 -1.73 7.16 38.96
CA GLY A 101 -2.69 7.62 39.97
C GLY A 101 -2.69 6.80 41.25
N VAL A 102 -1.60 6.05 41.51
CA VAL A 102 -1.49 5.12 42.64
C VAL A 102 -1.32 5.88 43.96
N THR A 103 -0.75 7.08 43.92
CA THR A 103 -0.57 7.93 45.11
C THR A 103 -1.59 9.07 45.13
N ALA A 104 -2.11 9.44 46.32
CA ALA A 104 -3.05 10.55 46.49
C ALA A 104 -2.54 11.88 45.88
N LYS A 105 -1.23 12.16 46.00
CA LYS A 105 -0.56 13.32 45.39
C LYS A 105 -0.54 13.28 43.85
N GLU A 106 -0.48 12.10 43.24
CA GLU A 106 -0.56 11.96 41.77
C GLU A 106 -1.99 12.22 41.29
N ARG A 107 -2.97 11.70 42.03
CA ARG A 107 -4.40 11.85 41.74
C ARG A 107 -4.88 13.30 41.85
N GLU A 108 -4.33 14.06 42.80
CA GLU A 108 -4.62 15.48 43.00
C GLU A 108 -3.98 16.35 41.90
N LYS A 109 -2.78 15.98 41.44
CA LYS A 109 -2.07 16.68 40.36
C LYS A 109 -2.63 16.37 38.96
N ASP A 110 -3.31 15.24 38.81
CA ASP A 110 -4.02 14.87 37.57
C ASP A 110 -5.42 15.48 37.47
N ARG A 111 -6.00 15.94 38.60
CA ARG A 111 -7.32 16.61 38.65
C ARG A 111 -7.38 17.95 37.89
N VAL A 112 -6.23 18.62 37.71
CA VAL A 112 -6.10 19.90 36.99
C VAL A 112 -5.33 19.71 35.67
N SER A 113 -5.28 18.47 35.15
CA SER A 113 -4.48 18.16 33.98
C SER A 113 -5.19 18.52 32.68
N LEU A 114 -4.50 19.23 31.79
CA LEU A 114 -4.92 19.42 30.39
C LEU A 114 -4.81 18.14 29.55
N ALA A 115 -4.38 17.01 30.14
CA ALA A 115 -4.19 15.74 29.45
C ALA A 115 -5.44 15.21 28.72
N PRO A 116 -6.67 15.26 29.28
CA PRO A 116 -7.87 14.83 28.57
C PRO A 116 -8.15 15.69 27.32
N LEU A 117 -7.95 17.01 27.42
CA LEU A 117 -8.10 17.92 26.28
C LEU A 117 -7.02 17.65 25.21
N ALA A 118 -5.76 17.45 25.63
CA ALA A 118 -4.68 17.10 24.72
C ALA A 118 -4.92 15.74 24.04
N ALA A 119 -5.48 14.76 24.74
CA ALA A 119 -5.85 13.45 24.18
C ALA A 119 -6.99 13.58 23.16
N LEU A 120 -8.00 14.40 23.47
CA LEU A 120 -9.09 14.69 22.54
C LEU A 120 -8.56 15.37 21.27
N MET A 121 -7.71 16.39 21.41
CA MET A 121 -7.11 17.10 20.27
C MET A 121 -6.22 16.19 19.43
N ALA A 122 -5.39 15.34 20.07
CA ALA A 122 -4.59 14.35 19.37
C ALA A 122 -5.47 13.34 18.61
N GLY A 123 -6.55 12.86 19.23
CA GLY A 123 -7.53 11.99 18.57
C GLY A 123 -8.20 12.64 17.37
N LEU A 124 -8.64 13.89 17.49
CA LEU A 124 -9.25 14.66 16.40
C LEU A 124 -8.27 14.90 15.25
N LEU A 125 -7.02 15.24 15.55
CA LEU A 125 -5.96 15.42 14.55
C LEU A 125 -5.64 14.11 13.82
N LEU A 126 -5.55 12.99 14.55
CA LEU A 126 -5.32 11.67 13.95
C LEU A 126 -6.51 11.22 13.09
N MET A 127 -7.75 11.43 13.54
CA MET A 127 -8.94 11.12 12.76
C MET A 127 -9.05 12.00 11.52
N GLY A 128 -8.90 13.33 11.65
CA GLY A 128 -8.93 14.24 10.51
C GLY A 128 -7.81 13.96 9.52
N GLY A 129 -6.60 13.72 10.03
CA GLY A 129 -5.46 13.31 9.22
C GLY A 129 -5.69 11.98 8.51
N PHE A 130 -6.30 11.00 9.17
CA PHE A 130 -6.69 9.73 8.56
C PHE A 130 -7.69 9.93 7.41
N LEU A 131 -8.72 10.78 7.59
CA LEU A 131 -9.68 11.07 6.53
C LEU A 131 -8.98 11.65 5.30
N VAL A 132 -8.08 12.62 5.48
CA VAL A 132 -7.30 13.20 4.37
C VAL A 132 -6.38 12.14 3.73
N ALA A 133 -5.65 11.39 4.55
CA ALA A 133 -4.72 10.37 4.07
C ALA A 133 -5.39 9.24 3.31
N ARG A 134 -6.62 8.85 3.69
CA ARG A 134 -7.37 7.75 3.09
C ARG A 134 -8.24 8.17 1.91
N TRP A 135 -8.96 9.29 2.01
CA TRP A 135 -9.86 9.76 0.95
C TRP A 135 -9.14 10.57 -0.13
N GLY A 136 -7.90 11.02 0.11
CA GLY A 136 -7.10 11.71 -0.89
C GLY A 136 -6.86 10.91 -2.18
N ASN A 137 -6.87 9.57 -2.10
CA ASN A 137 -6.70 8.67 -3.24
C ASN A 137 -8.02 8.14 -3.82
N GLU A 138 -9.15 8.42 -3.17
CA GLU A 138 -10.43 7.79 -3.48
C GLU A 138 -10.87 8.00 -4.94
N SER A 139 -10.50 9.14 -5.51
CA SER A 139 -10.85 9.52 -6.88
C SER A 139 -10.32 8.55 -7.95
N PHE A 140 -9.16 7.92 -7.72
CA PHE A 140 -8.58 6.91 -8.62
C PHE A 140 -8.64 5.48 -8.06
N GLU A 141 -8.78 5.30 -6.75
CA GLU A 141 -8.98 3.96 -6.15
C GLU A 141 -10.43 3.47 -6.30
N ARG A 142 -11.40 4.39 -6.51
CA ARG A 142 -12.80 4.05 -6.69
C ARG A 142 -13.05 3.42 -8.06
N ILE A 143 -13.41 2.14 -8.04
CA ILE A 143 -13.91 1.42 -9.21
C ILE A 143 -15.31 1.90 -9.57
N ARG A 144 -15.51 2.20 -10.85
CA ARG A 144 -16.77 2.76 -11.37
C ARG A 144 -17.61 1.73 -12.10
N PRO A 145 -18.95 1.89 -12.19
CA PRO A 145 -19.81 0.95 -12.88
C PRO A 145 -19.44 0.74 -14.36
N GLY A 146 -19.01 1.78 -15.08
CA GLY A 146 -18.55 1.65 -16.47
C GLY A 146 -17.28 0.81 -16.60
N GLU A 147 -16.38 0.87 -15.63
CA GLU A 147 -15.15 0.06 -15.58
C GLU A 147 -15.44 -1.41 -15.30
N VAL A 148 -16.39 -1.70 -14.40
CA VAL A 148 -16.88 -3.07 -14.15
C VAL A 148 -17.53 -3.63 -15.42
N THR A 149 -18.34 -2.83 -16.12
CA THR A 149 -18.98 -3.23 -17.38
C THR A 149 -17.94 -3.55 -18.45
N ALA A 150 -16.88 -2.74 -18.54
CA ALA A 150 -15.80 -2.98 -19.48
C ALA A 150 -15.01 -4.26 -19.17
N MET A 151 -14.73 -4.53 -17.89
CA MET A 151 -14.09 -5.78 -17.50
C MET A 151 -14.98 -6.99 -17.75
N ASN A 152 -16.30 -6.89 -17.54
CA ASN A 152 -17.24 -7.95 -17.90
C ASN A 152 -17.23 -8.25 -19.41
N TYR A 153 -17.06 -7.23 -20.26
CA TYR A 153 -16.86 -7.44 -21.69
C TYR A 153 -15.55 -8.20 -21.96
N VAL A 154 -14.45 -7.83 -21.29
CA VAL A 154 -13.15 -8.53 -21.43
C VAL A 154 -13.28 -9.99 -21.04
N TYR A 155 -13.87 -10.31 -19.89
CA TYR A 155 -14.09 -11.69 -19.43
C TYR A 155 -15.00 -12.49 -20.39
N ALA A 156 -15.96 -11.83 -21.06
CA ALA A 156 -16.79 -12.50 -22.06
C ALA A 156 -16.03 -12.85 -23.36
N HIS A 157 -14.90 -12.19 -23.63
CA HIS A 157 -14.09 -12.32 -24.85
C HIS A 157 -12.65 -12.77 -24.57
N ASP A 158 -12.42 -13.39 -23.41
CA ASP A 158 -11.07 -13.73 -22.94
C ASP A 158 -10.49 -15.02 -23.52
N LYS A 159 -11.23 -15.73 -24.38
CA LYS A 159 -10.84 -17.05 -24.89
C LYS A 159 -9.93 -16.96 -26.12
N PRO A 160 -8.83 -17.74 -26.19
CA PRO A 160 -8.29 -18.58 -25.12
C PRO A 160 -7.58 -17.77 -24.02
N THR A 161 -6.90 -16.68 -24.37
CA THR A 161 -6.39 -15.66 -23.44
C THR A 161 -6.56 -14.27 -24.06
N VAL A 162 -6.54 -13.22 -23.22
CA VAL A 162 -6.64 -11.82 -23.65
C VAL A 162 -5.53 -10.99 -23.03
N ARG A 163 -4.95 -10.07 -23.81
CA ARG A 163 -4.00 -9.07 -23.30
C ARG A 163 -4.71 -7.73 -23.15
N LEU A 164 -4.86 -7.29 -21.91
CA LEU A 164 -5.46 -6.02 -21.57
C LEU A 164 -4.36 -5.00 -21.28
N LEU A 165 -4.12 -4.13 -22.25
CA LEU A 165 -3.19 -3.01 -22.13
C LEU A 165 -3.85 -1.89 -21.34
N TRP A 166 -3.15 -1.39 -20.33
CA TRP A 166 -3.59 -0.28 -19.48
C TRP A 166 -2.50 0.78 -19.38
N LEU A 167 -2.89 2.03 -19.16
CA LEU A 167 -1.99 3.18 -19.23
C LEU A 167 -1.19 3.34 -17.93
N SER A 168 0.13 3.15 -18.00
CA SER A 168 1.04 3.30 -16.86
C SER A 168 2.06 4.41 -17.12
N ASN A 169 2.50 5.09 -16.07
CA ASN A 169 3.63 6.03 -16.14
C ASN A 169 5.01 5.35 -16.02
N ASP A 170 5.04 4.09 -15.56
CA ASP A 170 6.24 3.29 -15.41
C ASP A 170 5.89 1.82 -15.64
N THR A 171 6.35 1.23 -16.73
CA THR A 171 6.00 -0.15 -17.10
C THR A 171 6.76 -1.22 -16.30
N VAL A 172 7.71 -0.82 -15.44
CA VAL A 172 8.54 -1.72 -14.64
C VAL A 172 8.12 -1.69 -13.18
N ASN A 173 7.99 -0.50 -12.59
CA ASN A 173 7.73 -0.36 -11.16
C ASN A 173 6.24 -0.22 -10.83
N ASN A 174 5.42 0.31 -11.75
CA ASN A 174 3.98 0.42 -11.54
C ASN A 174 3.30 -0.84 -12.09
N VAL A 175 3.05 -1.78 -11.19
CA VAL A 175 2.52 -3.11 -11.51
C VAL A 175 1.03 -3.27 -11.20
N THR A 176 0.39 -2.24 -10.62
CA THR A 176 -0.98 -2.33 -10.12
C THR A 176 -1.89 -1.33 -10.82
N PRO A 177 -2.74 -1.78 -11.76
CA PRO A 177 -3.67 -0.90 -12.44
C PRO A 177 -4.81 -0.42 -11.53
N ALA A 178 -5.27 0.81 -11.74
CA ALA A 178 -6.48 1.36 -11.11
C ALA A 178 -7.74 0.93 -11.89
N MET A 179 -8.09 -0.35 -11.82
CA MET A 179 -9.29 -0.94 -12.46
C MET A 179 -9.67 -2.27 -11.77
N PRO A 180 -10.82 -2.91 -12.10
CA PRO A 180 -11.14 -4.24 -11.56
C PRO A 180 -10.10 -5.26 -12.02
N TRP A 181 -9.19 -5.61 -11.12
CA TRP A 181 -8.07 -6.50 -11.41
C TRP A 181 -8.30 -7.89 -10.81
N GLY A 182 -8.17 -8.93 -11.64
CA GLY A 182 -8.10 -10.32 -11.17
C GLY A 182 -9.39 -10.82 -10.52
N THR A 183 -10.54 -10.26 -10.90
CA THR A 183 -11.83 -10.63 -10.33
C THR A 183 -12.31 -12.00 -10.83
N ARG A 184 -11.98 -12.34 -12.08
CA ARG A 184 -12.32 -13.60 -12.76
C ARG A 184 -11.22 -13.96 -13.76
N ASP A 185 -11.15 -15.24 -14.14
CA ASP A 185 -10.30 -15.75 -15.23
C ASP A 185 -8.85 -15.22 -15.18
N MET A 186 -8.25 -15.22 -13.98
CA MET A 186 -6.91 -14.67 -13.73
C MET A 186 -5.83 -15.36 -14.58
N GLU A 187 -6.08 -16.59 -14.99
CA GLU A 187 -5.23 -17.39 -15.87
C GLU A 187 -5.35 -17.01 -17.35
N LYS A 188 -6.40 -16.26 -17.72
CA LYS A 188 -6.70 -15.89 -19.11
C LYS A 188 -6.44 -14.41 -19.40
N VAL A 189 -6.63 -13.53 -18.41
CA VAL A 189 -6.45 -12.09 -18.58
C VAL A 189 -5.03 -11.67 -18.19
N GLN A 190 -4.22 -11.32 -19.18
CA GLN A 190 -2.90 -10.77 -18.99
C GLN A 190 -2.97 -9.23 -18.98
N TYR A 191 -2.62 -8.63 -17.86
CA TYR A 191 -2.60 -7.19 -17.69
C TYR A 191 -1.24 -6.63 -18.11
N VAL A 192 -1.20 -5.86 -19.19
CA VAL A 192 0.05 -5.39 -19.81
C VAL A 192 0.21 -3.89 -19.53
N PRO A 193 1.13 -3.47 -18.64
CA PRO A 193 1.39 -2.05 -18.41
C PRO A 193 1.94 -1.44 -19.69
N THR A 194 1.30 -0.38 -20.17
CA THR A 194 1.66 0.29 -21.41
C THR A 194 1.95 1.75 -21.13
N LEU A 195 3.12 2.24 -21.56
CA LEU A 195 3.56 3.60 -21.24
C LEU A 195 2.57 4.63 -21.79
N ALA A 196 1.95 5.39 -20.88
CA ALA A 196 1.10 6.52 -21.20
C ALA A 196 1.98 7.62 -21.81
N PRO A 197 1.63 8.16 -22.98
CA PRO A 197 2.42 9.22 -23.58
C PRO A 197 2.18 10.54 -22.83
N SER A 198 3.26 11.22 -22.45
CA SER A 198 3.16 12.55 -21.82
C SER A 198 2.51 13.58 -22.74
N ASP A 199 2.75 13.48 -24.05
CA ASP A 199 2.00 14.22 -25.08
C ASP A 199 0.88 13.34 -25.65
N PRO A 200 -0.41 13.68 -25.46
CA PRO A 200 -1.54 12.87 -25.92
C PRO A 200 -1.65 12.77 -27.46
N VAL A 201 -0.84 13.51 -28.22
CA VAL A 201 -0.77 13.38 -29.69
C VAL A 201 0.11 12.19 -30.12
N LEU A 202 1.06 11.77 -29.29
CA LEU A 202 2.04 10.73 -29.62
C LEU A 202 1.50 9.30 -29.40
N VAL A 203 0.38 8.98 -30.05
CA VAL A 203 -0.33 7.69 -29.89
C VAL A 203 0.36 6.50 -30.55
N SER A 204 1.34 6.72 -31.43
CA SER A 204 2.03 5.65 -32.17
C SER A 204 2.67 4.61 -31.27
N GLY A 205 3.17 4.99 -30.08
CA GLY A 205 3.73 4.06 -29.10
C GLY A 205 2.66 3.11 -28.51
N LEU A 206 1.46 3.62 -28.23
CA LEU A 206 0.34 2.81 -27.76
C LEU A 206 -0.12 1.82 -28.84
N VAL A 207 -0.23 2.29 -30.07
CA VAL A 207 -0.62 1.44 -31.21
C VAL A 207 0.41 0.37 -31.49
N LYS A 208 1.71 0.71 -31.40
CA LYS A 208 2.79 -0.27 -31.50
C LYS A 208 2.69 -1.32 -30.38
N SER A 209 2.50 -0.89 -29.14
CA SER A 209 2.34 -1.80 -27.99
C SER A 209 1.15 -2.75 -28.17
N LEU A 210 0.04 -2.25 -28.71
CA LEU A 210 -1.14 -3.08 -29.03
C LEU A 210 -0.86 -4.10 -30.14
N LYS A 211 -0.03 -3.76 -31.14
CA LYS A 211 0.44 -4.69 -32.18
C LYS A 211 1.37 -5.75 -31.59
N ASP A 212 2.33 -5.32 -30.78
CA ASP A 212 3.33 -6.18 -30.15
C ASP A 212 2.68 -7.16 -29.14
N ALA A 213 1.57 -6.75 -28.51
CA ALA A 213 0.79 -7.62 -27.63
C ALA A 213 0.13 -8.81 -28.38
N GLY A 214 -0.04 -8.73 -29.71
CA GLY A 214 -0.55 -9.81 -30.55
C GLY A 214 -2.09 -9.91 -30.65
N PRO A 215 -2.64 -11.03 -31.14
CA PRO A 215 -4.07 -11.20 -31.43
C PRO A 215 -4.93 -11.37 -30.18
N ASN A 216 -6.16 -10.84 -30.14
CA ASN A 216 -6.99 -10.79 -28.92
C ASN A 216 -6.37 -9.89 -27.82
N SER A 217 -6.06 -8.66 -28.20
CA SER A 217 -5.55 -7.63 -27.31
C SER A 217 -6.42 -6.38 -27.35
N TYR A 218 -6.61 -5.76 -26.19
CA TYR A 218 -7.39 -4.53 -26.02
C TYR A 218 -6.57 -3.46 -25.34
N LEU A 219 -6.67 -2.22 -25.82
CA LEU A 219 -6.18 -1.03 -25.12
C LEU A 219 -7.35 -0.39 -24.37
N MET A 220 -7.27 -0.35 -23.05
CA MET A 220 -8.28 0.26 -22.19
C MET A 220 -7.84 1.64 -21.72
N ILE A 221 -8.70 2.62 -21.95
CA ILE A 221 -8.60 3.97 -21.39
C ILE A 221 -9.76 4.11 -20.42
N ASN A 222 -9.48 3.95 -19.13
CA ASN A 222 -10.47 4.05 -18.08
C ASN A 222 -10.24 5.28 -17.20
N ARG A 223 -11.34 5.79 -16.65
CA ARG A 223 -11.34 7.06 -15.93
C ARG A 223 -10.51 7.02 -14.64
N SER A 224 -10.49 5.90 -13.91
CA SER A 224 -9.70 5.78 -12.68
C SER A 224 -8.19 5.87 -12.97
N GLN A 225 -7.71 5.23 -14.04
CA GLN A 225 -6.31 5.33 -14.46
C GLN A 225 -5.96 6.72 -15.00
N VAL A 226 -6.88 7.36 -15.74
CA VAL A 226 -6.71 8.76 -16.18
C VAL A 226 -6.56 9.69 -14.98
N VAL A 227 -7.41 9.55 -13.96
CA VAL A 227 -7.34 10.37 -12.74
C VAL A 227 -6.03 10.13 -12.01
N TYR A 228 -5.56 8.88 -11.93
CA TYR A 228 -4.22 8.57 -11.40
C TYR A 228 -3.13 9.33 -12.16
N LEU A 229 -3.10 9.27 -13.49
CA LEU A 229 -2.09 9.98 -14.28
C LEU A 229 -2.17 11.52 -14.10
N GLN A 230 -3.37 12.08 -13.94
CA GLN A 230 -3.54 13.51 -13.66
C GLN A 230 -3.06 13.89 -12.26
N MET A 231 -3.42 13.10 -11.24
CA MET A 231 -3.14 13.44 -9.84
C MET A 231 -1.70 13.12 -9.43
N ASP A 232 -1.19 11.94 -9.80
CA ASP A 232 0.09 11.40 -9.34
C ASP A 232 1.23 11.74 -10.29
N VAL A 233 0.97 11.89 -11.60
CA VAL A 233 2.00 12.22 -12.60
C VAL A 233 1.93 13.70 -13.00
N GLY A 234 0.74 14.30 -13.02
CA GLY A 234 0.52 15.71 -13.36
C GLY A 234 0.08 15.94 -14.81
N TYR A 235 -0.55 14.94 -15.45
CA TYR A 235 -1.11 15.10 -16.79
C TYR A 235 -2.24 16.15 -16.81
N SER A 236 -2.45 16.79 -17.97
CA SER A 236 -3.46 17.84 -18.08
C SER A 236 -4.89 17.28 -17.97
N ALA A 237 -5.83 18.12 -17.52
CA ALA A 237 -7.25 17.77 -17.46
C ALA A 237 -7.83 17.40 -18.85
N THR A 238 -7.23 17.95 -19.92
CA THR A 238 -7.61 17.68 -21.32
C THR A 238 -6.85 16.52 -21.95
N TRP A 239 -5.98 15.85 -21.20
CA TRP A 239 -5.12 14.79 -21.75
C TRP A 239 -5.94 13.63 -22.31
N GLU A 240 -6.93 13.13 -21.57
CA GLU A 240 -7.79 12.02 -21.96
C GLU A 240 -8.55 12.31 -23.26
N SER A 241 -9.23 13.46 -23.34
CA SER A 241 -10.02 13.81 -24.51
C SER A 241 -9.17 14.03 -25.76
N ARG A 242 -7.95 14.57 -25.60
CA ARG A 242 -6.98 14.69 -26.69
C ARG A 242 -6.43 13.32 -27.10
N LEU A 243 -6.13 12.45 -26.15
CA LEU A 243 -5.61 11.10 -26.43
C LEU A 243 -6.63 10.28 -27.21
N VAL A 244 -7.88 10.25 -26.72
CA VAL A 244 -9.00 9.57 -27.37
C VAL A 244 -9.20 10.09 -28.79
N ARG A 245 -9.20 11.41 -29.00
CA ARG A 245 -9.32 11.99 -30.35
C ARG A 245 -8.20 11.53 -31.30
N ASN A 246 -6.95 11.55 -30.85
CA ASN A 246 -5.84 11.12 -31.70
C ASN A 246 -5.84 9.60 -31.96
N LEU A 247 -6.40 8.80 -31.05
CA LEU A 247 -6.64 7.37 -31.28
C LEU A 247 -7.81 7.13 -32.24
N ASP A 248 -8.83 7.98 -32.22
CA ASP A 248 -9.97 7.92 -33.14
C ASP A 248 -9.56 8.18 -34.59
N ASP A 249 -8.59 9.06 -34.79
CA ASP A 249 -8.04 9.39 -36.11
C ASP A 249 -7.19 8.23 -36.71
N ARG A 250 -6.91 7.17 -35.93
CA ARG A 250 -6.13 6.02 -36.38
C ARG A 250 -6.99 5.01 -37.14
N GLN A 251 -6.71 4.86 -38.43
CA GLN A 251 -7.38 3.88 -39.28
C GLN A 251 -7.11 2.41 -38.88
N ASP A 252 -5.98 2.13 -38.22
CA ASP A 252 -5.61 0.79 -37.76
C ASP A 252 -6.32 0.36 -36.47
N LEU A 253 -7.07 1.27 -35.83
CA LEU A 253 -7.83 0.99 -34.61
C LEU A 253 -9.34 0.94 -34.87
N THR A 254 -10.04 0.26 -33.96
CA THR A 254 -11.49 0.25 -33.85
C THR A 254 -11.91 0.29 -32.39
N LYS A 255 -12.99 1.01 -32.07
CA LYS A 255 -13.58 1.00 -30.73
C LYS A 255 -14.41 -0.26 -30.56
N VAL A 256 -14.13 -1.04 -29.53
CA VAL A 256 -14.88 -2.27 -29.22
C VAL A 256 -15.90 -2.06 -28.12
N LEU A 257 -15.66 -1.06 -27.25
CA LEU A 257 -16.57 -0.67 -26.19
C LEU A 257 -16.37 0.81 -25.86
N VAL A 258 -17.47 1.53 -25.68
CA VAL A 258 -17.49 2.91 -25.19
C VAL A 258 -18.62 3.03 -24.17
N ASN A 259 -18.30 3.57 -23.00
CA ASN A 259 -19.28 3.99 -22.00
C ASN A 259 -18.78 5.27 -21.30
N ASP A 260 -19.51 5.73 -20.29
CA ASP A 260 -19.21 6.99 -19.59
C ASP A 260 -17.84 7.02 -18.89
N ASP A 261 -17.27 5.86 -18.54
CA ASP A 261 -16.01 5.76 -17.78
C ASP A 261 -14.86 5.12 -18.57
N VAL A 262 -15.13 4.45 -19.69
CA VAL A 262 -14.15 3.63 -20.43
C VAL A 262 -14.31 3.78 -21.93
N THR A 263 -13.18 3.96 -22.62
CA THR A 263 -13.05 3.73 -24.06
C THR A 263 -12.04 2.61 -24.30
N MET A 264 -12.44 1.57 -25.02
CA MET A 264 -11.60 0.42 -25.31
C MET A 264 -11.40 0.24 -26.81
N TYR A 265 -10.13 0.06 -27.21
CA TYR A 265 -9.72 -0.11 -28.60
C TYR A 265 -9.17 -1.51 -28.85
N ALA A 266 -9.37 -2.00 -30.07
CA ALA A 266 -8.66 -3.15 -30.62
C ALA A 266 -8.05 -2.77 -31.98
N LEU A 267 -7.12 -3.58 -32.46
CA LEU A 267 -6.65 -3.49 -33.85
C LEU A 267 -7.77 -3.92 -34.79
N ARG A 268 -8.04 -3.08 -35.81
CA ARG A 268 -9.04 -3.37 -36.85
C ARG A 268 -8.70 -4.65 -37.61
N LYS A 269 -7.41 -4.85 -37.91
CA LYS A 269 -6.87 -6.09 -38.44
C LYS A 269 -6.01 -6.74 -37.36
N GLN A 270 -6.47 -7.86 -36.83
CA GLN A 270 -5.74 -8.61 -35.82
C GLN A 270 -4.41 -9.12 -36.41
N PRO A 271 -3.29 -9.02 -35.69
CA PRO A 271 -2.01 -9.54 -36.14
C PRO A 271 -2.06 -11.07 -36.27
N ALA A 272 -1.29 -11.62 -37.22
CA ALA A 272 -1.20 -13.06 -37.40
C ALA A 272 -0.50 -13.72 -36.20
N GLY A 273 -0.98 -14.90 -35.80
CA GLY A 273 -0.41 -15.66 -34.69
C GLY A 273 -1.48 -16.45 -33.95
N LYS A 274 -1.07 -17.51 -33.24
CA LYS A 274 -1.97 -18.22 -32.33
C LYS A 274 -2.09 -17.40 -31.04
N VAL A 275 -3.31 -17.22 -30.54
CA VAL A 275 -3.52 -16.69 -29.20
C VAL A 275 -2.98 -17.72 -28.19
N PRO A 276 -2.11 -17.33 -27.24
CA PRO A 276 -1.56 -18.26 -26.24
C PRO A 276 -2.68 -18.97 -25.45
N GLU A 277 -2.46 -20.22 -25.07
CA GLU A 277 -3.35 -20.93 -24.14
C GLU A 277 -3.10 -20.45 -22.70
N PRO A 278 -4.11 -20.55 -21.81
CA PRO A 278 -3.93 -20.26 -20.38
C PRO A 278 -2.85 -21.15 -19.74
N ALA A 279 -2.04 -20.55 -18.85
CA ALA A 279 -1.00 -21.26 -18.10
C ALA A 279 -1.14 -21.00 -16.59
N PRO A 280 -2.18 -21.53 -15.92
CA PRO A 280 -2.48 -21.27 -14.50
C PRO A 280 -1.42 -21.77 -13.49
N GLY A 281 -0.36 -22.44 -13.96
CA GLY A 281 0.62 -23.09 -13.08
C GLY A 281 0.08 -24.36 -12.40
N PRO A 282 0.90 -25.01 -11.56
CA PRO A 282 0.49 -26.21 -10.84
C PRO A 282 -0.62 -25.93 -9.82
N ILE A 283 -1.50 -26.90 -9.62
CA ILE A 283 -2.59 -26.81 -8.65
C ILE A 283 -2.02 -26.93 -7.23
N GLY A 284 -2.28 -25.91 -6.40
CA GLY A 284 -1.96 -25.92 -4.97
C GLY A 284 -0.83 -24.97 -4.56
N PRO A 285 -0.67 -24.72 -3.24
CA PRO A 285 0.36 -23.83 -2.73
C PRO A 285 1.75 -24.43 -2.94
N LEU A 286 2.62 -23.70 -3.63
CA LEU A 286 4.04 -24.01 -3.69
C LEU A 286 4.68 -23.69 -2.34
N VAL A 287 4.97 -24.71 -1.54
CA VAL A 287 5.72 -24.53 -0.28
C VAL A 287 7.18 -24.30 -0.62
N THR A 288 7.60 -23.05 -0.62
CA THR A 288 9.01 -22.67 -0.82
C THR A 288 9.66 -22.43 0.54
N TRP A 289 10.81 -23.07 0.76
CA TRP A 289 11.64 -22.82 1.93
C TRP A 289 12.60 -21.69 1.63
N THR A 290 12.60 -20.67 2.48
CA THR A 290 13.62 -19.63 2.45
C THR A 290 14.56 -19.83 3.63
N PRO A 291 15.80 -19.29 3.60
CA PRO A 291 16.66 -19.24 4.78
C PRO A 291 15.96 -18.66 6.01
N TRP A 292 15.03 -17.71 5.80
CA TRP A 292 14.21 -17.12 6.86
C TRP A 292 13.19 -18.09 7.46
N SER A 293 12.65 -19.01 6.66
CA SER A 293 11.77 -20.06 7.17
C SER A 293 12.51 -20.94 8.19
N VAL A 294 13.79 -21.25 7.93
CA VAL A 294 14.65 -22.03 8.84
C VAL A 294 14.97 -21.25 10.11
N VAL A 295 15.41 -19.99 9.98
CA VAL A 295 15.70 -19.12 11.13
C VAL A 295 14.45 -18.90 11.99
N GLY A 296 13.30 -18.68 11.36
CA GLY A 296 12.00 -18.54 12.04
C GLY A 296 11.61 -19.80 12.80
N ALA A 297 11.80 -20.98 12.21
CA ALA A 297 11.55 -22.25 12.88
C ALA A 297 12.46 -22.45 14.12
N LEU A 298 13.76 -22.16 13.99
CA LEU A 298 14.70 -22.23 15.12
C LEU A 298 14.33 -21.24 16.24
N ALA A 299 13.96 -20.01 15.89
CA ALA A 299 13.50 -19.01 16.85
C ALA A 299 12.22 -19.43 17.56
N ALA A 300 11.26 -20.02 16.84
CA ALA A 300 10.03 -20.55 17.42
C ALA A 300 10.33 -21.69 18.41
N VAL A 301 11.23 -22.62 18.07
CA VAL A 301 11.66 -23.69 18.98
C VAL A 301 12.31 -23.10 20.23
N ALA A 302 13.23 -22.13 20.08
CA ALA A 302 13.87 -21.47 21.22
C ALA A 302 12.85 -20.76 22.12
N LEU A 303 11.85 -20.09 21.54
CA LEU A 303 10.78 -19.43 22.29
C LEU A 303 9.91 -20.44 23.05
N ILE A 304 9.54 -21.56 22.41
CA ILE A 304 8.76 -22.62 23.06
C ILE A 304 9.53 -23.19 24.25
N ILE A 305 10.83 -23.48 24.08
CA ILE A 305 11.68 -23.96 25.17
C ILE A 305 11.74 -22.93 26.30
N MET A 306 11.96 -21.65 25.99
CA MET A 306 12.04 -20.59 27.00
C MET A 306 10.73 -20.43 27.77
N LEU A 307 9.58 -20.47 27.08
CA LEU A 307 8.26 -20.38 27.71
C LEU A 307 7.93 -21.62 28.54
N ALA A 308 8.26 -22.82 28.04
CA ALA A 308 8.09 -24.06 28.78
C ALA A 308 8.94 -24.08 30.06
N VAL A 309 10.22 -23.71 29.98
CA VAL A 309 11.11 -23.60 31.15
C VAL A 309 10.56 -22.57 32.13
N ARG A 310 10.11 -21.40 31.66
CA ARG A 310 9.51 -20.39 32.52
C ARG A 310 8.27 -20.90 33.25
N GLU A 311 7.39 -21.64 32.56
CA GLU A 311 6.17 -22.16 33.18
C GLU A 311 6.48 -23.30 34.16
N VAL A 312 7.42 -24.19 33.81
CA VAL A 312 7.93 -25.22 34.73
C VAL A 312 8.50 -24.59 36.00
N VAL A 313 9.35 -23.56 35.87
CA VAL A 313 9.90 -22.84 37.03
C VAL A 313 8.79 -22.18 37.86
N ARG A 314 7.80 -21.57 37.20
CA ARG A 314 6.66 -20.93 37.88
C ARG A 314 5.83 -21.93 38.69
N VAL A 315 5.64 -23.15 38.19
CA VAL A 315 4.84 -24.20 38.85
C VAL A 315 5.67 -24.95 39.91
N ALA A 316 6.93 -25.26 39.62
CA ALA A 316 7.79 -26.08 40.48
C ALA A 316 8.40 -25.29 41.65
N VAL A 317 8.63 -23.98 41.48
CA VAL A 317 9.16 -23.13 42.55
C VAL A 317 8.00 -22.46 43.27
N ARG A 318 7.75 -22.86 44.54
CA ARG A 318 6.77 -22.19 45.42
C ARG A 318 7.08 -20.68 45.47
N PRO A 319 6.06 -19.81 45.56
CA PRO A 319 6.30 -18.36 45.61
C PRO A 319 7.16 -18.05 46.83
N SER A 320 8.40 -17.63 46.60
CA SER A 320 9.24 -17.10 47.67
C SER A 320 8.58 -15.82 48.16
N VAL A 321 8.17 -15.79 49.42
CA VAL A 321 7.79 -14.58 50.14
C VAL A 321 8.95 -13.60 49.98
N ARG A 322 8.72 -12.54 49.20
CA ARG A 322 9.64 -11.40 49.14
C ARG A 322 9.64 -10.75 50.52
N GLN A 323 10.77 -10.82 51.22
CA GLN A 323 11.19 -9.78 52.17
C GLN A 323 11.70 -8.57 51.39
#